data_AF-A0A3R6LHX1-F1
#
_entry.id   AF-A0A3R6LHX1-F1
#
_cell.length_a   1.000
_cell.length_b   1.000
_cell.length_c   1.000
_cell.angle_alpha   90.00
_cell.angle_beta   90.00
_cell.angle_gamma   90.00
#
_symmetry.space_group_name_H-M   'P 1'
#
loop_
_entity.id
_entity.type
_entity.pdbx_description
1 polymer ?
#
loop_
_entity_poly.entity_id
_entity_poly.type
_entity_poly.pdbx_seq_one_letter_code
_entity_poly.pdbx_strand_id
1 'polypeptide(L)'
;MCKKVGGRVPRFNVDKEKGVVVAYLDNCMFDAIDTICGRTELGCLGAGFFEDASIRTALMMNSYRGKAKLHPGDVFNEQKGKEIALKKLQEKYNASKRKAIKRFLSRWNHILLNGCE
;
A
#
# COMPACT_ATOMS: atom_id res chain seq x y z
N MET A 1 -17.42 10.75 7.17
CA MET A 1 -16.48 9.67 7.56
C MET A 1 -15.24 9.71 6.69
N CYS A 2 -14.04 9.76 7.28
CA CYS A 2 -12.79 9.64 6.51
C CYS A 2 -12.64 8.20 6.00
N LYS A 3 -12.46 8.01 4.68
CA LYS A 3 -12.25 6.69 4.08
C LYS A 3 -10.92 6.10 4.56
N LYS A 4 -10.96 4.87 5.08
CA LYS A 4 -9.76 4.14 5.51
C LYS A 4 -9.03 3.54 4.30
N VAL A 5 -7.70 3.45 4.37
CA VAL A 5 -6.83 2.76 3.41
C VAL A 5 -5.91 1.83 4.19
N GLY A 6 -5.96 0.53 3.91
CA GLY A 6 -5.22 -0.46 4.71
C GLY A 6 -5.61 -0.44 6.19
N GLY A 7 -6.88 -0.23 6.51
CA GLY A 7 -7.37 -0.12 7.90
C GLY A 7 -7.07 1.20 8.61
N ARG A 8 -6.24 2.07 8.02
CA ARG A 8 -5.78 3.32 8.63
C ARG A 8 -6.41 4.56 7.98
N VAL A 9 -6.49 5.66 8.72
CA VAL A 9 -6.98 6.95 8.19
C VAL A 9 -5.81 7.75 7.61
N PRO A 10 -5.84 8.13 6.32
CA PRO A 10 -4.79 8.94 5.72
C PRO A 10 -4.71 10.34 6.34
N ARG A 11 -3.49 10.86 6.50
CA ARG A 11 -3.24 12.25 6.92
C ARG A 11 -3.22 13.16 5.71
N PHE A 12 -3.68 14.40 5.85
CA PHE A 12 -3.71 15.38 4.76
C PHE A 12 -2.89 16.62 5.12
N ASN A 13 -2.11 17.11 4.16
CA ASN A 13 -1.50 18.43 4.18
C ASN A 13 -2.16 19.27 3.07
N VAL A 14 -2.61 20.47 3.41
CA VAL A 14 -3.31 21.39 2.50
C VAL A 14 -2.55 22.71 2.47
N ASP A 15 -2.00 23.04 1.31
CA ASP A 15 -1.34 24.31 1.03
C ASP A 15 -2.26 25.10 0.08
N LYS A 16 -3.04 26.02 0.64
CA LYS A 16 -4.02 26.81 -0.11
C LYS A 16 -3.35 27.82 -1.04
N GLU A 17 -2.25 28.41 -0.60
CA GLU A 17 -1.49 29.40 -1.38
C GLU A 17 -0.91 28.76 -2.66
N LYS A 18 -0.37 27.55 -2.55
CA LYS A 18 0.16 26.82 -3.71
C LYS A 18 -0.90 26.00 -4.46
N GLY A 19 -2.15 25.98 -3.98
CA GLY A 19 -3.22 25.15 -4.51
C GLY A 19 -2.89 23.65 -4.48
N VAL A 20 -2.21 23.17 -3.45
CA VAL A 20 -1.73 21.78 -3.34
C VAL A 20 -2.39 21.07 -2.17
N VAL A 21 -2.86 19.83 -2.42
CA VAL A 21 -3.30 18.91 -1.36
C VAL A 21 -2.49 17.62 -1.47
N VAL A 22 -1.95 17.14 -0.35
CA VAL A 22 -1.19 15.89 -0.27
C VAL A 22 -1.80 14.97 0.77
N ALA A 23 -2.11 13.74 0.38
CA ALA A 23 -2.51 12.67 1.28
C ALA A 23 -1.31 11.78 1.60
N TYR A 24 -1.20 11.32 2.84
CA TYR A 24 -0.13 10.47 3.37
C TYR A 24 -0.69 9.24 4.08
N LEU A 25 -0.02 8.12 3.91
CA LEU A 25 -0.30 6.86 4.60
C LEU A 25 1.03 6.19 4.93
N ASP A 26 1.28 5.92 6.20
CA ASP A 26 2.51 5.28 6.69
C ASP A 26 2.22 3.91 7.30
N ASN A 27 3.28 3.25 7.78
CA ASN A 27 3.23 1.93 8.43
C ASN A 27 2.58 0.87 7.54
N CYS A 28 2.88 0.91 6.24
CA CYS A 28 2.28 0.02 5.24
C CYS A 28 3.17 -1.19 4.87
N MET A 29 4.36 -1.30 5.47
CA MET A 29 5.40 -2.26 5.05
C MET A 29 4.92 -3.71 5.09
N PHE A 30 4.10 -4.05 6.08
CA PHE A 30 3.63 -5.41 6.33
C PHE A 30 2.24 -5.72 5.79
N ASP A 31 1.52 -4.75 5.19
CA ASP A 31 0.10 -4.95 4.85
C ASP A 31 -0.16 -6.06 3.84
N ALA A 32 0.79 -6.30 2.93
CA ALA A 32 0.71 -7.43 2.00
C ALA A 32 0.91 -8.76 2.75
N ILE A 33 1.86 -8.83 3.67
CA ILE A 33 2.12 -10.00 4.52
C ILE A 33 0.89 -10.30 5.37
N ASP A 34 0.31 -9.31 6.05
CA ASP A 34 -0.92 -9.48 6.84
C ASP A 34 -2.07 -10.04 6.00
N THR A 35 -2.16 -9.62 4.73
CA THR A 35 -3.18 -10.13 3.81
C THR A 35 -2.91 -11.56 3.35
N ILE A 36 -1.64 -11.93 3.16
CA ILE A 36 -1.23 -13.28 2.80
C ILE A 36 -1.51 -14.20 3.99
N CYS A 37 -0.99 -13.88 5.17
CA CYS A 37 -1.18 -14.67 6.39
C CYS A 37 -2.65 -14.76 6.80
N GLY A 38 -3.44 -13.69 6.62
CA GLY A 38 -4.87 -13.72 6.94
C GLY A 38 -5.73 -14.50 5.94
N ARG A 39 -5.19 -14.86 4.76
CA ARG A 39 -5.91 -15.61 3.71
C ARG A 39 -5.35 -17.01 3.47
N THR A 40 -4.29 -17.38 4.15
CA THR A 40 -3.61 -18.65 3.99
C THR A 40 -3.32 -19.23 5.36
N GLU A 41 -3.24 -20.55 5.48
CA GLU A 41 -2.82 -21.21 6.72
C GLU A 41 -1.32 -21.01 7.01
N LEU A 42 -0.62 -20.19 6.21
CA LEU A 42 0.79 -19.86 6.40
C LEU A 42 1.05 -19.16 7.76
N GLY A 43 0.03 -18.53 8.36
CA GLY A 43 0.13 -18.03 9.74
C GLY A 43 0.43 -19.12 10.77
N CYS A 44 0.13 -20.39 10.46
CA CYS A 44 0.40 -21.54 11.32
C CYS A 44 1.84 -22.07 11.20
N LEU A 45 2.61 -21.63 10.20
CA LEU A 45 3.99 -22.08 9.97
C LEU A 45 5.01 -21.47 10.96
N GLY A 46 4.55 -20.60 11.87
CA GLY A 46 5.35 -20.07 12.97
C GLY A 46 6.56 -19.23 12.51
N ALA A 47 7.60 -19.17 13.35
CA ALA A 47 8.79 -18.35 13.12
C ALA A 47 9.55 -18.69 11.82
N GLY A 48 9.53 -19.97 11.41
CA GLY A 48 10.21 -20.41 10.18
C GLY A 48 9.66 -19.77 8.90
N PHE A 49 8.40 -19.34 8.90
CA PHE A 49 7.81 -18.60 7.77
C PHE A 49 8.36 -17.17 7.63
N PHE A 50 8.71 -16.53 8.74
CA PHE A 50 9.31 -15.19 8.72
C PHE A 50 10.81 -15.22 8.37
N GLU A 51 11.45 -16.36 8.57
CA GLU A 51 12.83 -16.62 8.14
C GLU A 51 12.93 -16.99 6.66
N ASP A 52 11.83 -17.48 6.06
CA ASP A 52 11.77 -17.81 4.64
C ASP A 52 12.02 -16.56 3.77
N ALA A 53 13.04 -16.62 2.92
CA ALA A 53 13.42 -15.52 2.03
C ALA A 53 12.26 -15.08 1.09
N SER A 54 11.28 -15.94 0.84
CA SER A 54 10.08 -15.63 0.06
C SER A 54 9.20 -14.58 0.74
N ILE A 55 9.09 -14.54 2.06
CA ILE A 55 8.24 -13.55 2.75
C ILE A 55 8.78 -12.13 2.59
N ARG A 56 10.11 -11.99 2.51
CA ARG A 56 10.78 -10.70 2.26
C ARG A 56 10.38 -10.11 0.91
N THR A 57 10.01 -10.94 -0.06
CA THR A 57 9.54 -10.47 -1.38
C THR A 57 8.15 -9.80 -1.32
N ALA A 58 7.39 -10.06 -0.25
CA ALA A 58 6.09 -9.48 0.03
C ALA A 58 6.18 -8.12 0.76
N LEU A 59 7.37 -7.65 1.12
CA LEU A 59 7.51 -6.34 1.75
C LEU A 59 7.07 -5.21 0.81
N MET A 60 6.41 -4.23 1.40
CA MET A 60 5.92 -3.01 0.74
C MET A 60 6.76 -1.79 1.17
N MET A 61 6.66 -0.70 0.42
CA MET A 61 7.15 0.59 0.93
C MET A 61 6.40 0.96 2.21
N ASN A 62 7.13 1.55 3.17
CA ASN A 62 6.54 1.92 4.45
C ASN A 62 5.48 3.05 4.32
N SER A 63 5.64 3.94 3.34
CA SER A 63 4.79 5.12 3.18
C SER A 63 4.34 5.35 1.74
N TYR A 64 3.11 5.82 1.56
CA TYR A 64 2.54 6.23 0.27
C TYR A 64 2.00 7.66 0.32
N ARG A 65 2.11 8.36 -0.81
CA ARG A 65 1.60 9.73 -0.96
C ARG A 65 0.86 9.95 -2.28
N GLY A 66 -0.27 10.64 -2.20
CA GLY A 66 -1.05 11.11 -3.34
C GLY A 66 -1.09 12.64 -3.33
N LYS A 67 -0.88 13.27 -4.50
CA LYS A 67 -0.82 14.74 -4.64
C LYS A 67 -1.85 15.23 -5.65
N ALA A 68 -2.67 16.17 -5.22
CA ALA A 68 -3.52 16.99 -6.07
C ALA A 68 -2.90 18.40 -6.15
N LYS A 69 -2.84 18.96 -7.36
CA LYS A 69 -2.41 20.34 -7.61
C LYS A 69 -3.51 20.99 -8.44
N LEU A 70 -3.97 22.15 -7.99
CA LEU A 70 -4.96 22.97 -8.67
C LEU A 70 -4.36 23.50 -9.98
N HIS A 71 -5.19 23.56 -11.02
CA HIS A 71 -4.81 24.23 -12.25
C HIS A 71 -4.86 25.76 -12.04
N PRO A 72 -3.96 26.58 -12.63
CA PRO A 72 -3.92 28.02 -12.40
C PRO A 72 -5.22 28.79 -12.70
N GLY A 73 -6.11 28.23 -13.54
CA GLY A 73 -7.40 28.83 -13.88
C GLY A 73 -8.60 28.33 -13.06
N ASP A 74 -8.40 27.39 -12.14
CA ASP A 74 -9.48 26.80 -11.36
C ASP A 74 -9.66 27.50 -9.99
N VAL A 75 -10.87 27.42 -9.43
CA VAL A 75 -11.12 27.83 -8.04
C VAL A 75 -10.72 26.71 -7.08
N PHE A 76 -9.96 27.06 -6.04
CA PHE A 76 -9.52 26.10 -5.04
C PHE A 76 -10.72 25.49 -4.28
N ASN A 77 -10.85 24.16 -4.36
CA ASN A 77 -11.79 23.40 -3.55
C ASN A 77 -11.04 22.35 -2.74
N GLU A 78 -10.98 22.56 -1.42
CA GLU A 78 -10.23 21.71 -0.50
C GLU A 78 -10.74 20.25 -0.50
N GLN A 79 -12.05 20.07 -0.47
CA GLN A 79 -12.68 18.75 -0.40
C GLN A 79 -12.39 17.95 -1.68
N LYS A 80 -12.56 18.58 -2.85
CA LYS A 80 -12.23 17.98 -4.15
C LYS A 80 -10.73 17.65 -4.24
N GLY A 81 -9.87 18.53 -3.73
CA GLY A 81 -8.43 18.30 -3.65
C GLY A 81 -8.08 17.09 -2.78
N LYS A 82 -8.70 16.95 -1.60
CA LYS A 82 -8.53 15.78 -0.71
C LYS A 82 -8.99 14.48 -1.39
N GLU A 83 -10.10 14.50 -2.10
CA GLU A 83 -10.61 13.32 -2.83
C GLU A 83 -9.66 12.87 -3.94
N ILE A 84 -9.13 13.80 -4.74
CA ILE A 84 -8.17 13.50 -5.80
C ILE A 84 -6.86 12.98 -5.20
N ALA A 85 -6.35 13.63 -4.15
CA ALA A 85 -5.14 13.21 -3.47
C ALA A 85 -5.30 11.81 -2.86
N LEU A 86 -6.46 11.53 -2.25
CA LEU A 86 -6.80 10.22 -1.69
C LEU A 86 -6.86 9.13 -2.77
N LYS A 87 -7.54 9.39 -3.90
CA LYS A 87 -7.63 8.43 -5.01
C LYS A 87 -6.24 8.05 -5.52
N LYS A 88 -5.38 9.04 -5.77
CA LYS A 88 -3.99 8.79 -6.21
C LYS A 88 -3.17 8.02 -5.17
N LEU A 89 -3.38 8.28 -3.88
CA LEU A 89 -2.74 7.52 -2.81
C LEU A 89 -3.20 6.05 -2.82
N GLN A 90 -4.50 5.82 -2.93
CA GLN A 90 -5.09 4.48 -2.97
C GLN A 90 -4.59 3.67 -4.16
N GLU A 91 -4.52 4.27 -5.36
CA GLU A 91 -4.01 3.63 -6.56
C GLU A 91 -2.56 3.15 -6.37
N LYS A 92 -1.68 4.01 -5.84
CA LYS A 92 -0.28 3.64 -5.56
C LYS A 92 -0.15 2.55 -4.51
N TYR A 93 -0.88 2.69 -3.40
CA TYR A 93 -0.91 1.70 -2.33
C TYR A 93 -1.38 0.33 -2.84
N ASN A 94 -2.52 0.29 -3.54
CA ASN A 94 -3.10 -0.95 -4.07
C ASN A 94 -2.24 -1.57 -5.17
N ALA A 95 -1.63 -0.77 -6.04
CA ALA A 95 -0.69 -1.26 -7.05
C ALA A 95 0.54 -1.92 -6.40
N SER A 96 1.12 -1.27 -5.38
CA SER A 96 2.26 -1.81 -4.63
C SER A 96 1.89 -3.10 -3.89
N LYS A 97 0.73 -3.12 -3.22
CA LYS A 97 0.22 -4.31 -2.52
C LYS A 97 0.02 -5.49 -3.47
N ARG A 98 -0.63 -5.28 -4.61
CA ARG A 98 -0.79 -6.33 -5.64
C ARG A 98 0.56 -6.84 -6.16
N LYS A 99 1.51 -5.93 -6.40
CA LYS A 99 2.86 -6.30 -6.86
C LYS A 99 3.58 -7.15 -5.82
N ALA A 100 3.51 -6.78 -4.54
CA ALA A 100 4.12 -7.53 -3.44
C ALA A 100 3.55 -8.94 -3.32
N ILE A 101 2.22 -9.08 -3.33
CA ILE A 101 1.54 -10.38 -3.28
C ILE A 101 1.92 -11.24 -4.51
N LYS A 102 1.96 -10.66 -5.71
CA LYS A 102 2.35 -11.39 -6.92
C LYS A 102 3.80 -11.90 -6.85
N ARG A 103 4.73 -11.10 -6.33
CA ARG A 103 6.13 -11.53 -6.14
C ARG A 103 6.23 -12.71 -5.18
N PHE A 104 5.52 -12.63 -4.06
CA PHE A 104 5.45 -13.72 -3.08
C PHE A 104 4.95 -15.01 -3.73
N LEU A 105 3.78 -14.99 -4.37
CA LEU A 105 3.20 -16.17 -5.00
C LEU A 105 4.09 -16.74 -6.10
N SER A 106 4.74 -15.89 -6.90
CA SER A 106 5.66 -16.35 -7.93
C SER A 106 6.89 -17.06 -7.35
N ARG A 107 7.44 -16.56 -6.24
CA ARG A 107 8.57 -17.19 -5.56
C ARG A 107 8.14 -18.48 -4.88
N TRP A 108 6.99 -18.47 -4.22
CA TRP A 108 6.42 -19.62 -3.53
C TRP A 108 6.13 -20.77 -4.50
N ASN A 109 5.50 -20.49 -5.64
CA ASN A 109 5.27 -21.50 -6.68
C ASN A 109 6.57 -22.08 -7.24
N HIS A 110 7.61 -21.27 -7.42
CA HIS A 110 8.92 -21.79 -7.84
C HIS A 110 9.51 -22.72 -6.79
N ILE A 111 9.36 -22.42 -5.50
CA ILE A 111 9.83 -23.31 -4.42
C ILE A 111 9.02 -24.60 -4.40
N LEU A 112 7.69 -24.55 -4.56
CA LEU A 112 6.85 -25.77 -4.57
C LEU A 112 7.08 -26.66 -5.80
N LEU A 113 7.33 -26.07 -6.97
CA LEU A 113 7.50 -26.82 -8.22
C LEU A 113 8.93 -27.32 -8.44
N ASN A 114 9.93 -26.65 -7.87
CA ASN A 114 11.35 -26.95 -8.09
C ASN A 114 12.11 -27.31 -6.79
N GLY A 115 11.40 -27.42 -5.66
CA GLY A 115 11.97 -27.71 -4.34
C GLY A 115 11.75 -29.15 -3.90
N CYS A 116 12.43 -30.06 -4.61
CA CYS A 116 12.92 -31.34 -4.10
C CYS A 116 14.33 -31.51 -4.66
N GLU A 117 15.30 -30.79 -4.11
CA GLU A 117 16.73 -31.10 -4.16
C GLU A 117 17.35 -30.82 -2.79
#